data_AF-A0A4U1IV27-F1
#
_entry.id   AF-A0A4U1IV27-F1
#
_cell.length_a   1.000
_cell.length_b   1.000
_cell.length_c   1.000
_cell.angle_alpha   90.00
_cell.angle_beta   90.00
_cell.angle_gamma   90.00
#
_symmetry.space_group_name_H-M   'P 1'
#
loop_
_entity.id
_entity.type
_entity.pdbx_description
1 polymer ?
#
loop_
_entity_poly.entity_id
_entity_poly.type
_entity_poly.pdbx_seq_one_letter_code
_entity_poly.pdbx_strand_id
1 'polypeptide(L)'
;MNRIDPSDKTLVEQLRALAGVSADTNAFDIVREDGRTIHVRFSPGSTDSLDVKTAILEHGSPPRAVLAGYRNGRREGPLLVPRPMRLLLRKETASNREGKKSGVDHEIQTGDPSFDDEVFIDTLINDDLVRAILASPDARAAILSLLRDKCHTVRIDETSAGEISLDLVEFTQPAPDQARGARIVDALVRLAASLPPLRASGEAPPMDHQAAASTAGCVFGFLGLIVTPLVMFGLAPSHCVESDGEGSSLVCSAGPECCEPLWVGFFAGIFLSLPMMLLLHRMVRGKPNSSTNRFILQCATLVVFAELGIIVARLWR
;
A
#
# COMPACT_ATOMS: atom_id res chain seq x y z
N MET A 1 -43.12 23.01 4.89
CA MET A 1 -42.09 22.13 5.48
C MET A 1 -41.84 21.01 4.50
N ASN A 2 -40.71 21.04 3.79
CA ASN A 2 -40.33 19.94 2.90
C ASN A 2 -40.04 18.71 3.76
N ARG A 3 -40.83 17.66 3.55
CA ARG A 3 -40.60 16.34 4.12
C ARG A 3 -39.35 15.82 3.42
N ILE A 4 -38.18 16.00 4.03
CA ILE A 4 -36.92 15.41 3.55
C ILE A 4 -37.19 13.91 3.47
N ASP A 5 -37.13 13.35 2.26
CA ASP A 5 -37.29 11.92 2.07
C ASP A 5 -36.13 11.24 2.83
N PRO A 6 -36.42 10.36 3.81
CA PRO A 6 -35.38 9.63 4.52
C PRO A 6 -34.53 8.74 3.60
N SER A 7 -34.85 8.61 2.31
CA SER A 7 -34.10 7.84 1.31
C SER A 7 -32.72 8.39 0.93
N ASP A 8 -32.36 9.61 1.31
CA ASP A 8 -31.23 10.32 0.69
C ASP A 8 -30.03 10.55 1.62
N LYS A 9 -29.94 9.88 2.77
CA LYS A 9 -28.78 10.08 3.65
C LYS A 9 -27.51 9.46 3.05
N THR A 10 -26.45 10.26 3.04
CA THR A 10 -25.07 9.83 2.80
C THR A 10 -24.59 8.89 3.91
N LEU A 11 -23.51 8.14 3.67
CA LEU A 11 -22.96 7.23 4.68
C LEU A 11 -22.52 7.99 5.95
N VAL A 12 -21.94 9.18 5.79
CA VAL A 12 -21.53 10.02 6.93
C VAL A 12 -22.73 10.43 7.79
N GLU A 13 -23.85 10.80 7.17
CA GLU A 13 -25.08 11.15 7.88
C GLU A 13 -25.69 9.93 8.60
N GLN A 14 -25.60 8.74 8.00
CA GLN A 14 -25.99 7.50 8.68
C GLN A 14 -25.12 7.23 9.91
N LEU A 15 -23.79 7.36 9.79
CA LEU A 15 -22.86 7.16 10.92
C LEU A 15 -23.06 8.21 12.03
N ARG A 16 -23.29 9.48 11.68
CA ARG A 16 -23.62 10.53 12.66
C ARG A 16 -24.92 10.25 13.40
N ALA A 17 -25.94 9.76 12.68
CA ALA A 17 -27.20 9.37 13.28
C ALA A 17 -27.04 8.22 14.28
N LEU A 18 -26.17 7.24 13.98
CA LEU A 18 -25.83 6.16 14.91
C LEU A 18 -25.08 6.66 16.15
N ALA A 19 -24.24 7.68 16.02
CA ALA A 19 -23.54 8.31 17.14
C ALA A 19 -24.40 9.29 17.95
N GLY A 20 -25.58 9.69 17.44
CA GLY A 20 -26.40 10.73 18.06
C GLY A 20 -25.77 12.12 18.05
N VAL A 21 -24.90 12.43 17.07
CA VAL A 21 -24.20 13.71 16.96
C VAL A 21 -24.82 14.64 15.91
N SER A 22 -24.46 15.92 15.96
CA SER A 22 -24.93 16.93 15.00
C SER A 22 -24.33 16.76 13.60
N ALA A 23 -25.02 17.30 12.59
CA ALA A 23 -24.65 17.18 11.17
C ALA A 23 -23.32 17.87 10.80
N ASP A 24 -22.82 18.79 11.64
CA ASP A 24 -21.55 19.51 11.45
C ASP A 24 -20.36 18.84 12.15
N THR A 25 -20.59 17.75 12.90
CA THR A 25 -19.53 17.04 13.62
C THR A 25 -18.70 16.18 12.66
N ASN A 26 -17.39 16.44 12.57
CA ASN A 26 -16.48 15.77 11.63
C ASN A 26 -15.65 14.64 12.26
N ALA A 27 -15.62 14.56 13.58
CA ALA A 27 -15.01 13.47 14.32
C ALA A 27 -15.91 13.10 15.49
N PHE A 28 -16.28 11.83 15.60
CA PHE A 28 -17.21 11.36 16.61
C PHE A 28 -17.01 9.87 16.89
N ASP A 29 -17.55 9.45 18.03
CA ASP A 29 -17.44 8.08 18.52
C ASP A 29 -18.82 7.41 18.49
N ILE A 30 -18.89 6.21 17.94
CA ILE A 30 -20.05 5.33 18.06
C ILE A 30 -19.72 4.32 19.17
N VAL A 31 -20.38 4.48 20.32
CA VAL A 31 -20.24 3.56 21.46
C VAL A 31 -21.28 2.45 21.34
N ARG A 32 -20.83 1.20 21.43
CA ARG A 32 -21.67 0.02 21.34
C ARG A 32 -22.04 -0.52 22.72
N GLU A 33 -23.07 -1.35 22.78
CA GLU A 33 -23.55 -1.96 24.03
C GLU A 33 -22.50 -2.83 24.71
N ASP A 34 -21.55 -3.39 23.95
CA ASP A 34 -20.41 -4.17 24.45
C ASP A 34 -19.25 -3.30 24.96
N GLY A 35 -19.44 -1.97 25.02
CA GLY A 35 -18.44 -1.00 25.47
C GLY A 35 -17.38 -0.66 24.43
N ARG A 36 -17.46 -1.20 23.21
CA ARG A 36 -16.51 -0.86 22.15
C ARG A 36 -16.80 0.51 21.56
N THR A 37 -15.73 1.20 21.23
CA THR A 37 -15.78 2.50 20.56
C THR A 37 -15.32 2.34 19.13
N ILE A 38 -16.12 2.89 18.20
CA ILE A 38 -15.74 3.08 16.81
C ILE A 38 -15.50 4.56 16.60
N HIS A 39 -14.27 4.91 16.28
CA HIS A 39 -13.86 6.27 15.96
C HIS A 39 -14.15 6.52 14.49
N VAL A 40 -14.92 7.57 14.20
CA VAL A 40 -15.21 8.02 12.84
C VAL A 40 -14.62 9.40 12.65
N ARG A 41 -13.81 9.58 11.61
CA ARG A 41 -13.25 10.88 11.21
C ARG A 41 -13.47 11.12 9.73
N PHE A 42 -14.06 12.26 9.42
CA PHE A 42 -14.34 12.73 8.08
C PHE A 42 -13.68 14.10 7.86
N SER A 43 -13.07 14.31 6.70
CA SER A 43 -12.58 15.64 6.32
C SER A 43 -13.54 16.29 5.32
N PRO A 44 -14.21 17.41 5.68
CA PRO A 44 -15.09 18.13 4.76
C PRO A 44 -14.40 18.47 3.44
N GLY A 45 -15.10 18.26 2.32
CA GLY A 45 -14.58 18.53 0.97
C GLY A 45 -13.72 17.41 0.38
N SER A 46 -13.42 16.36 1.13
CA SER A 46 -12.76 15.17 0.60
C SER A 46 -13.79 14.11 0.20
N THR A 47 -13.62 13.51 -0.97
CA THR A 47 -14.36 12.32 -1.41
C THR A 47 -13.71 11.01 -0.96
N ASP A 48 -12.50 11.09 -0.40
CA ASP A 48 -11.62 9.94 -0.23
C ASP A 48 -11.17 9.76 1.23
N SER A 49 -11.53 10.68 2.14
CA SER A 49 -11.14 10.59 3.55
C SER A 49 -12.34 10.45 4.47
N LEU A 50 -12.83 9.22 4.59
CA LEU A 50 -13.65 8.77 5.70
C LEU A 50 -12.90 7.63 6.40
N ASP A 51 -12.37 7.94 7.58
CA ASP A 51 -11.63 7.01 8.41
C ASP A 51 -12.56 6.44 9.48
N VAL A 52 -12.77 5.12 9.46
CA VAL A 52 -13.59 4.41 10.45
C VAL A 52 -12.72 3.35 11.10
N LYS A 53 -12.52 3.48 12.42
CA LYS A 53 -11.54 2.72 13.18
C LYS A 53 -12.12 2.13 14.45
N THR A 54 -11.63 0.96 14.84
CA THR A 54 -11.87 0.39 16.18
C THR A 54 -10.62 -0.30 16.69
N ALA A 55 -10.46 -0.35 18.01
CA ALA A 55 -9.34 -1.05 18.63
C ALA A 55 -9.54 -2.57 18.56
N ILE A 56 -8.47 -3.30 18.26
CA ILE A 56 -8.37 -4.74 18.49
C ILE A 56 -8.25 -4.94 20.00
N LEU A 57 -8.99 -5.89 20.56
CA LEU A 57 -8.91 -6.18 21.98
C LEU A 57 -7.51 -6.68 22.35
N GLU A 58 -6.71 -5.81 22.95
CA GLU A 58 -5.54 -6.23 23.71
C GLU A 58 -6.06 -6.80 25.04
N HIS A 59 -6.06 -8.12 25.19
CA HIS A 59 -6.32 -8.70 26.50
C HIS A 59 -5.26 -8.16 27.47
N GLY A 60 -5.73 -7.46 28.51
CA GLY A 60 -4.92 -6.74 29.47
C GLY A 60 -3.73 -7.56 29.95
N SER A 61 -2.60 -6.89 30.13
CA SER A 61 -1.31 -7.46 30.56
C SER A 61 -1.46 -8.76 31.36
N PRO A 62 -1.06 -9.94 30.83
CA PRO A 62 -0.91 -11.08 31.70
C PRO A 62 0.18 -10.75 32.74
N PRO A 63 0.02 -11.19 33.99
CA PRO A 63 0.93 -10.86 35.08
C PRO A 63 2.38 -11.15 34.67
N ARG A 64 3.28 -10.21 35.00
CA ARG A 64 4.73 -10.38 34.87
C ARG A 64 5.12 -11.72 35.50
N ALA A 65 5.84 -12.53 34.71
CA ALA A 65 6.45 -13.82 35.05
C ALA A 65 5.62 -15.08 34.77
N VAL A 66 5.60 -15.53 33.51
CA VAL A 66 5.73 -16.97 33.22
C VAL A 66 6.71 -17.17 32.06
N LEU A 67 7.99 -17.18 32.39
CA LEU A 67 9.05 -17.80 31.61
C LEU A 67 8.91 -19.32 31.78
N ALA A 68 8.21 -20.03 30.90
CA ALA A 68 8.36 -21.50 30.75
C ALA A 68 7.50 -22.09 29.62
N GLY A 69 8.11 -22.94 28.77
CA GLY A 69 7.46 -24.13 28.24
C GLY A 69 6.92 -24.08 26.82
N TYR A 70 7.80 -24.18 25.82
CA TYR A 70 7.51 -24.32 24.39
C TYR A 70 6.93 -25.72 23.98
N ARG A 71 6.33 -26.47 24.91
CA ARG A 71 5.92 -27.87 24.67
C ARG A 71 4.41 -28.09 24.85
N ASN A 72 3.76 -28.24 23.69
CA ASN A 72 2.59 -29.08 23.42
C ASN A 72 1.39 -28.96 24.38
N GLY A 73 0.43 -28.11 24.00
CA GLY A 73 -0.93 -28.11 24.53
C GLY A 73 -1.52 -26.70 24.45
N ARG A 74 -2.51 -26.50 23.57
CA ARG A 74 -3.36 -25.30 23.39
C ARG A 74 -3.03 -24.15 24.34
N ARG A 75 -2.16 -23.22 23.92
CA ARG A 75 -2.01 -21.96 24.64
C ARG A 75 -3.16 -21.04 24.25
N GLU A 76 -4.12 -20.90 25.14
CA GLU A 76 -5.17 -19.86 25.14
C GLU A 76 -4.60 -18.45 25.39
N GLY A 77 -3.32 -18.22 25.07
CA GLY A 77 -2.65 -16.95 25.25
C GLY A 77 -2.82 -16.03 24.04
N PRO A 78 -2.55 -14.72 24.21
CA PRO A 78 -2.52 -13.79 23.09
C PRO A 78 -1.47 -14.20 22.06
N LEU A 79 -1.81 -14.02 20.79
CA LEU A 79 -0.91 -14.26 19.66
C LEU A 79 0.16 -13.17 19.65
N LEU A 80 1.43 -13.58 19.71
CA LEU A 80 2.57 -12.66 19.61
C LEU A 80 2.83 -12.33 18.14
N VAL A 81 2.77 -11.03 17.80
CA VAL A 81 2.93 -10.55 16.42
C VAL A 81 3.89 -9.36 16.35
N PRO A 82 4.74 -9.24 15.31
CA PRO A 82 5.50 -8.01 15.08
C PRO A 82 4.52 -6.89 14.70
N ARG A 83 4.71 -5.69 15.26
CA ARG A 83 3.85 -4.53 15.01
C ARG A 83 4.63 -3.36 14.40
N PRO A 84 4.04 -2.57 13.50
CA PRO A 84 2.70 -2.78 12.90
C PRO A 84 2.68 -4.00 11.98
N MET A 85 1.58 -4.76 11.98
CA MET A 85 1.43 -5.92 11.07
C MET A 85 1.22 -5.47 9.62
N ARG A 86 0.58 -4.31 9.41
CA ARG A 86 0.21 -3.81 8.07
C ARG A 86 -0.47 -4.91 7.24
N LEU A 87 -1.53 -5.50 7.79
CA LEU A 87 -2.31 -6.51 7.08
C LEU A 87 -3.44 -5.80 6.34
N LEU A 88 -3.31 -5.68 5.02
CA LEU A 88 -4.32 -5.06 4.16
C LEU A 88 -5.12 -6.15 3.45
N LEU A 89 -6.45 -6.05 3.54
CA LEU A 89 -7.38 -6.94 2.87
C LEU A 89 -8.27 -6.11 1.97
N ARG A 90 -8.36 -6.49 0.69
CA ARG A 90 -9.22 -5.80 -0.28
C ARG A 90 -9.89 -6.80 -1.19
N LYS A 91 -10.91 -6.35 -1.92
CA LYS A 91 -11.55 -7.20 -2.93
C LYS A 91 -10.53 -7.61 -3.99
N GLU A 92 -10.49 -8.90 -4.29
CA GLU A 92 -9.62 -9.42 -5.34
C GLU A 92 -10.10 -8.95 -6.73
N THR A 93 -9.18 -8.48 -7.57
CA THR A 93 -9.46 -8.06 -8.94
C THR A 93 -8.94 -9.09 -9.95
N ALA A 94 -9.43 -9.02 -11.20
CA ALA A 94 -8.94 -9.88 -12.28
C ALA A 94 -7.42 -9.74 -12.51
N SER A 95 -6.87 -8.54 -12.34
CA SER A 95 -5.43 -8.28 -12.43
C SER A 95 -4.66 -9.03 -11.34
N ASN A 96 -5.19 -9.06 -10.10
CA ASN A 96 -4.55 -9.80 -9.00
C ASN A 96 -4.55 -11.30 -9.26
N ARG A 97 -5.65 -11.85 -9.78
CA ARG A 97 -5.73 -13.28 -10.15
C ARG A 97 -4.69 -13.65 -11.21
N GLU A 98 -4.53 -12.82 -12.24
CA GLU A 98 -3.50 -13.04 -13.27
C GLU A 98 -2.08 -12.89 -12.67
N GLY A 99 -1.89 -11.93 -11.77
CA GLY A 99 -0.65 -11.75 -11.00
C GLY A 99 -0.28 -12.98 -10.18
N LYS A 100 -1.23 -13.59 -9.46
CA LYS A 100 -1.06 -14.85 -8.74
C LYS A 100 -0.70 -15.98 -9.70
N LYS A 101 -1.49 -16.16 -10.77
CA LYS A 101 -1.31 -17.23 -11.76
C LYS A 101 0.05 -17.19 -12.45
N SER A 102 0.58 -16.00 -12.70
CA SER A 102 1.89 -15.78 -13.30
C SER A 102 3.07 -15.85 -12.31
N GLY A 103 2.78 -16.08 -11.02
CA GLY A 103 3.77 -16.09 -9.93
C GLY A 103 4.43 -14.73 -9.71
N VAL A 104 3.74 -13.66 -10.11
CA VAL A 104 4.19 -12.27 -9.89
C VAL A 104 3.83 -11.90 -8.46
N ASP A 105 2.55 -11.99 -8.10
CA ASP A 105 2.08 -11.72 -6.76
C ASP A 105 2.14 -13.01 -5.92
N HIS A 106 2.82 -12.94 -4.77
CA HIS A 106 2.75 -13.96 -3.73
C HIS A 106 1.73 -13.53 -2.70
N GLU A 107 0.58 -14.20 -2.71
CA GLU A 107 -0.48 -13.97 -1.74
C GLU A 107 -0.64 -15.19 -0.83
N ILE A 108 -0.90 -14.89 0.43
CA ILE A 108 -1.12 -15.86 1.49
C ILE A 108 -2.51 -16.47 1.32
N GLN A 109 -2.59 -17.79 1.27
CA GLN A 109 -3.87 -18.52 1.27
C GLN A 109 -4.28 -18.84 2.70
N THR A 110 -5.54 -18.54 3.04
CA THR A 110 -6.11 -18.89 4.35
C THR A 110 -6.50 -20.37 4.43
N GLY A 111 -6.67 -21.03 3.28
CA GLY A 111 -7.15 -22.40 3.18
C GLY A 111 -8.68 -22.50 3.09
N ASP A 112 -9.36 -21.35 2.98
CA ASP A 112 -10.79 -21.24 2.75
C ASP A 112 -11.01 -20.71 1.32
N PRO A 113 -11.32 -21.59 0.34
CA PRO A 113 -11.44 -21.18 -1.05
C PRO A 113 -12.45 -20.06 -1.28
N SER A 114 -13.54 -20.04 -0.50
CA SER A 114 -14.57 -19.01 -0.64
C SER A 114 -14.09 -17.62 -0.24
N PHE A 115 -13.14 -17.56 0.70
CA PHE A 115 -12.50 -16.32 1.11
C PHE A 115 -11.34 -15.95 0.18
N ASP A 116 -10.49 -16.93 -0.14
CA ASP A 116 -9.28 -16.76 -0.94
C ASP A 116 -9.58 -16.36 -2.41
N ASP A 117 -10.78 -16.69 -2.91
CA ASP A 117 -11.27 -16.28 -4.25
C ASP A 117 -11.87 -14.85 -4.28
N GLU A 118 -12.25 -14.29 -3.12
CA GLU A 118 -12.92 -12.98 -3.02
C GLU A 118 -11.98 -11.89 -2.47
N VAL A 119 -10.97 -12.25 -1.69
CA VAL A 119 -10.12 -11.32 -0.95
C VAL A 119 -8.66 -11.46 -1.39
N PHE A 120 -8.03 -10.32 -1.64
CA PHE A 120 -6.58 -10.20 -1.82
C PHE A 120 -5.96 -9.77 -0.49
N ILE A 121 -5.00 -10.55 0.02
CA ILE A 121 -4.26 -10.27 1.25
C ILE A 121 -2.87 -9.71 0.92
N ASP A 122 -2.60 -8.49 1.36
CA ASP A 122 -1.29 -7.86 1.25
C ASP A 122 -0.69 -7.64 2.65
N THR A 123 0.49 -8.21 2.87
CA THR A 123 1.24 -7.98 4.10
C THR A 123 2.69 -8.41 3.97
N LEU A 124 3.51 -7.94 4.91
CA LEU A 124 4.91 -8.33 5.08
C LEU A 124 5.12 -9.34 6.20
N ILE A 125 4.09 -9.63 7.01
CA ILE A 125 4.19 -10.63 8.08
C ILE A 125 4.13 -12.06 7.52
N ASN A 126 4.66 -13.02 8.28
CA ASN A 126 4.72 -14.42 7.89
C ASN A 126 3.32 -15.05 7.71
N ASP A 127 3.18 -15.91 6.69
CA ASP A 127 1.95 -16.64 6.35
C ASP A 127 1.28 -17.35 7.53
N ASP A 128 2.05 -18.03 8.38
CA ASP A 128 1.50 -18.78 9.51
C ASP A 128 0.86 -17.83 10.53
N LEU A 129 1.41 -16.63 10.72
CA LEU A 129 0.80 -15.60 11.56
C LEU A 129 -0.48 -15.06 10.93
N VAL A 130 -0.50 -14.81 9.62
CA VAL A 130 -1.72 -14.36 8.91
C VAL A 130 -2.82 -15.42 9.02
N ARG A 131 -2.48 -16.69 8.77
CA ARG A 131 -3.43 -17.80 8.91
C ARG A 131 -3.92 -17.93 10.35
N ALA A 132 -3.08 -17.67 11.36
CA ALA A 132 -3.49 -17.65 12.76
C ALA A 132 -4.43 -16.48 13.09
N ILE A 133 -4.15 -15.27 12.58
CA ILE A 133 -4.99 -14.07 12.75
C ILE A 133 -6.36 -14.27 12.10
N LEU A 134 -6.38 -14.85 10.89
CA LEU A 134 -7.58 -15.07 10.08
C LEU A 134 -8.16 -16.48 10.23
N ALA A 135 -7.75 -17.23 11.26
CA ALA A 135 -8.20 -18.61 11.49
C ALA A 135 -9.71 -18.69 11.72
N SER A 136 -10.29 -17.66 12.36
CA SER A 136 -11.71 -17.57 12.68
C SER A 136 -12.58 -17.41 11.41
N PRO A 137 -13.50 -18.35 11.12
CA PRO A 137 -14.46 -18.19 10.02
C PRO A 137 -15.32 -16.93 10.16
N ASP A 138 -15.64 -16.54 11.39
CA ASP A 138 -16.43 -15.33 11.67
C ASP A 138 -15.67 -14.05 11.31
N ALA A 139 -14.34 -14.03 11.54
CA ALA A 139 -13.50 -12.91 11.11
C ALA A 139 -13.50 -12.79 9.58
N ARG A 140 -13.33 -13.92 8.87
CA ARG A 140 -13.38 -13.97 7.41
C ARG A 140 -14.75 -13.52 6.87
N ALA A 141 -15.85 -14.00 7.45
CA ALA A 141 -17.19 -13.59 7.08
C ALA A 141 -17.45 -12.08 7.32
N ALA A 142 -16.95 -11.53 8.43
CA ALA A 142 -17.05 -10.10 8.72
C ALA A 142 -16.27 -9.25 7.71
N ILE A 143 -15.07 -9.68 7.31
CA ILE A 143 -14.28 -9.02 6.26
C ILE A 143 -15.01 -9.03 4.92
N LEU A 144 -15.57 -10.18 4.51
CA LEU A 144 -16.37 -10.27 3.29
C LEU A 144 -17.59 -9.35 3.34
N SER A 145 -18.27 -9.26 4.49
CA SER A 145 -19.39 -8.33 4.68
C SER A 145 -18.96 -6.89 4.47
N LEU A 146 -17.83 -6.46 5.08
CA LEU A 146 -17.29 -5.11 4.93
C LEU A 146 -16.98 -4.79 3.46
N LEU A 147 -16.28 -5.69 2.77
CA LEU A 147 -15.89 -5.51 1.36
C LEU A 147 -17.11 -5.49 0.42
N ARG A 148 -18.19 -6.23 0.74
CA ARG A 148 -19.45 -6.21 -0.02
C ARG A 148 -20.22 -4.90 0.17
N ASP A 149 -20.15 -4.29 1.37
CA ASP A 149 -20.74 -2.99 1.69
C ASP A 149 -19.91 -1.77 1.21
N LYS A 150 -19.14 -1.98 0.12
CA LYS A 150 -18.34 -0.97 -0.59
C LYS A 150 -17.18 -0.40 0.25
N CYS A 151 -16.69 -1.15 1.24
CA CYS A 151 -15.35 -0.91 1.78
C CYS A 151 -14.32 -1.34 0.73
N HIS A 152 -13.40 -0.45 0.39
CA HIS A 152 -12.34 -0.75 -0.58
C HIS A 152 -11.26 -1.62 0.05
N THR A 153 -10.85 -1.26 1.27
CA THR A 153 -9.76 -1.91 2.01
C THR A 153 -10.08 -2.00 3.49
N VAL A 154 -9.90 -3.17 4.09
CA VAL A 154 -9.85 -3.39 5.53
C VAL A 154 -8.39 -3.49 5.93
N ARG A 155 -7.93 -2.66 6.86
CA ARG A 155 -6.55 -2.70 7.35
C ARG A 155 -6.55 -3.13 8.81
N ILE A 156 -5.69 -4.07 9.15
CA ILE A 156 -5.50 -4.57 10.51
C ILE A 156 -4.09 -4.20 10.95
N ASP A 157 -4.00 -3.42 12.03
CA ASP A 157 -2.76 -2.98 12.67
C ASP A 157 -1.81 -2.27 11.72
N GLU A 158 -2.34 -1.26 11.01
CA GLU A 158 -1.55 -0.39 10.14
C GLU A 158 -0.57 0.49 10.94
N THR A 159 -1.04 0.98 12.10
CA THR A 159 -0.24 1.69 13.09
C THR A 159 0.12 0.75 14.25
N SER A 160 1.11 1.10 15.07
CA SER A 160 1.47 0.29 16.25
C SER A 160 0.40 0.30 17.36
N ALA A 161 -0.72 0.97 17.15
CA ALA A 161 -1.80 1.15 18.12
C ALA A 161 -2.78 -0.03 18.19
N GLY A 162 -2.73 -0.98 17.26
CA GLY A 162 -3.64 -2.12 17.30
C GLY A 162 -5.07 -1.81 16.93
N GLU A 163 -5.23 -1.13 15.81
CA GLU A 163 -6.54 -0.76 15.29
C GLU A 163 -6.89 -1.54 14.03
N ILE A 164 -8.19 -1.68 13.79
CA ILE A 164 -8.75 -2.03 12.49
C ILE A 164 -9.23 -0.72 11.88
N SER A 165 -8.78 -0.38 10.68
CA SER A 165 -9.23 0.79 9.92
C SER A 165 -9.88 0.39 8.60
N LEU A 166 -10.86 1.16 8.18
CA LEU A 166 -11.58 0.94 6.92
C LEU A 166 -11.27 2.08 5.94
N ASP A 167 -11.02 1.70 4.68
CA ASP A 167 -11.03 2.59 3.54
C ASP A 167 -12.40 2.55 2.87
N LEU A 168 -13.13 3.64 2.95
CA LEU A 168 -14.48 3.74 2.41
C LEU A 168 -14.46 4.71 1.22
N VAL A 169 -15.04 4.27 0.11
CA VAL A 169 -15.24 5.11 -1.08
C VAL A 169 -16.73 5.46 -1.22
N GLU A 170 -17.01 6.50 -2.00
CA GLU A 170 -18.38 6.92 -2.34
C GLU A 170 -19.26 7.26 -1.12
N PHE A 171 -18.67 7.67 0.00
CA PHE A 171 -19.40 7.91 1.24
C PHE A 171 -20.19 9.23 1.25
N THR A 172 -19.91 10.14 0.32
CA THR A 172 -20.63 11.41 0.12
C THR A 172 -21.83 11.28 -0.82
N GLN A 173 -21.97 10.17 -1.53
CA GLN A 173 -23.11 9.95 -2.41
C GLN A 173 -24.31 9.47 -1.58
N PRO A 174 -25.52 10.04 -1.79
CA PRO A 174 -26.74 9.49 -1.23
C PRO A 174 -26.87 8.02 -1.62
N ALA A 175 -26.99 7.16 -0.61
CA ALA A 175 -27.18 5.73 -0.84
C ALA A 175 -28.67 5.40 -0.64
N PRO A 176 -29.31 4.67 -1.55
CA PRO A 176 -30.68 4.21 -1.33
C PRO A 176 -30.79 3.27 -0.12
N ASP A 177 -29.66 2.67 0.26
CA ASP A 177 -29.55 1.79 1.42
C ASP A 177 -29.25 2.57 2.71
N GLN A 178 -30.31 2.79 3.49
CA GLN A 178 -30.27 3.49 4.77
C GLN A 178 -29.74 2.65 5.93
N ALA A 179 -29.49 1.35 5.71
CA ALA A 179 -28.95 0.44 6.71
C ALA A 179 -27.44 0.20 6.55
N ARG A 180 -26.80 0.76 5.52
CA ARG A 180 -25.37 0.54 5.20
C ARG A 180 -24.47 0.91 6.37
N GLY A 181 -24.66 2.09 6.98
CA GLY A 181 -23.85 2.53 8.12
C GLY A 181 -23.91 1.57 9.31
N ALA A 182 -25.11 1.06 9.63
CA ALA A 182 -25.30 0.11 10.72
C ALA A 182 -24.60 -1.23 10.43
N ARG A 183 -24.74 -1.75 9.20
CA ARG A 183 -24.07 -3.00 8.80
C ARG A 183 -22.54 -2.91 8.83
N ILE A 184 -21.97 -1.78 8.38
CA ILE A 184 -20.52 -1.55 8.46
C ILE A 184 -20.06 -1.56 9.92
N VAL A 185 -20.75 -0.83 10.79
CA VAL A 185 -20.48 -0.79 12.23
C VAL A 185 -20.57 -2.20 12.84
N ASP A 186 -21.64 -2.93 12.58
CA ASP A 186 -21.84 -4.28 13.11
C ASP A 186 -20.81 -5.29 12.57
N ALA A 187 -20.42 -5.18 11.30
CA ALA A 187 -19.38 -6.01 10.71
C ALA A 187 -17.99 -5.69 11.30
N LEU A 188 -17.68 -4.42 11.54
CA LEU A 188 -16.43 -4.00 12.17
C LEU A 188 -16.33 -4.50 13.62
N VAL A 189 -17.42 -4.41 14.40
CA VAL A 189 -17.50 -4.98 15.75
C VAL A 189 -17.31 -6.49 15.71
N ARG A 190 -18.02 -7.21 14.83
CA ARG A 190 -17.86 -8.66 14.68
C ARG A 190 -16.43 -9.02 14.34
N LEU A 191 -15.81 -8.33 13.39
CA LEU A 191 -14.41 -8.54 13.03
C LEU A 191 -13.49 -8.36 14.26
N ALA A 192 -13.59 -7.25 14.98
CA ALA A 192 -12.78 -7.01 16.18
C ALA A 192 -13.03 -8.02 17.31
N ALA A 193 -14.19 -8.69 17.35
CA ALA A 193 -14.49 -9.76 18.31
C ALA A 193 -13.96 -11.13 17.87
N SER A 194 -13.90 -11.35 16.56
CA SER A 194 -13.49 -12.62 15.98
C SER A 194 -11.98 -12.73 15.77
N LEU A 195 -11.24 -11.61 15.81
CA LEU A 195 -9.77 -11.64 15.80
C LEU A 195 -9.24 -12.21 17.12
N PRO A 196 -8.15 -13.02 17.09
CA PRO A 196 -7.51 -13.47 18.31
C PRO A 196 -6.93 -12.27 19.08
N PRO A 197 -6.82 -12.36 20.42
CA PRO A 197 -6.13 -11.32 21.18
C PRO A 197 -4.68 -11.23 20.71
N LEU A 198 -4.24 -10.02 20.35
CA LEU A 198 -2.90 -9.78 19.81
C LEU A 198 -2.02 -9.11 20.86
N ARG A 199 -0.72 -9.40 20.81
CA ARG A 199 0.29 -8.71 21.61
C ARG A 199 1.56 -8.51 20.78
N ALA A 200 2.18 -7.34 20.92
CA ALA A 200 3.45 -7.07 20.26
C ALA A 200 4.53 -8.08 20.71
N SER A 201 5.22 -8.71 19.76
CA SER A 201 6.34 -9.63 20.03
C SER A 201 7.60 -8.88 20.50
N GLY A 202 7.71 -7.59 20.22
CA GLY A 202 8.93 -6.79 20.42
C GLY A 202 9.96 -6.95 19.29
N GLU A 203 9.69 -7.82 18.32
CA GLU A 203 10.48 -7.91 17.10
C GLU A 203 10.24 -6.67 16.23
N ALA A 204 11.30 -6.21 15.55
CA ALA A 204 11.15 -5.13 14.59
C ALA A 204 10.20 -5.57 13.47
N PRO A 205 9.33 -4.68 12.98
CA PRO A 205 8.45 -5.01 11.85
C PRO A 205 9.31 -5.42 10.65
N PRO A 206 8.85 -6.40 9.85
CA PRO A 206 9.56 -6.80 8.64
C PRO A 206 9.77 -5.57 7.76
N MET A 207 11.04 -5.25 7.49
CA MET A 207 11.38 -4.17 6.58
C MET A 207 10.98 -4.56 5.17
N ASP A 208 10.34 -3.64 4.46
CA ASP A 208 10.11 -3.81 3.03
C ASP A 208 11.43 -3.63 2.26
N HIS A 209 12.24 -4.69 2.23
CA HIS A 209 13.47 -4.73 1.45
C HIS A 209 13.23 -4.47 -0.05
N GLN A 210 11.99 -4.62 -0.54
CA GLN A 210 11.67 -4.33 -1.93
C GLN A 210 11.55 -2.83 -2.17
N ALA A 211 10.89 -2.09 -1.28
CA ALA A 211 10.84 -0.64 -1.37
C ALA A 211 12.26 -0.03 -1.36
N ALA A 212 13.16 -0.60 -0.55
CA ALA A 212 14.57 -0.20 -0.54
C ALA A 212 15.28 -0.56 -1.85
N ALA A 213 15.10 -1.79 -2.36
CA ALA A 213 15.72 -2.23 -3.61
C ALA A 213 15.20 -1.46 -4.83
N SER A 214 13.89 -1.21 -4.92
CA SER A 214 13.28 -0.43 -6.00
C SER A 214 13.76 1.01 -5.98
N THR A 215 13.83 1.63 -4.79
CA THR A 215 14.39 2.97 -4.63
C THR A 215 15.86 3.03 -5.07
N ALA A 216 16.68 2.09 -4.59
CA ALA A 216 18.09 2.01 -5.00
C ALA A 216 18.20 1.82 -6.52
N GLY A 217 17.34 1.00 -7.11
CA GLY A 217 17.27 0.78 -8.54
C GLY A 217 16.95 2.01 -9.36
N CYS A 218 15.94 2.77 -8.95
CA CYS A 218 15.60 4.04 -9.57
C CYS A 218 16.77 5.03 -9.47
N VAL A 219 17.43 5.09 -8.30
CA VAL A 219 18.61 5.95 -8.10
C VAL A 219 19.76 5.53 -9.02
N PHE A 220 20.11 4.24 -9.10
CA PHE A 220 21.18 3.77 -9.99
C PHE A 220 20.84 3.94 -11.47
N GLY A 221 19.58 3.75 -11.86
CA GLY A 221 19.11 4.01 -13.22
C GLY A 221 19.26 5.50 -13.58
N PHE A 222 18.86 6.38 -12.67
CA PHE A 222 19.01 7.83 -12.82
C PHE A 222 20.48 8.23 -12.90
N LEU A 223 21.32 7.73 -11.98
CA LEU A 223 22.76 7.99 -11.97
C LEU A 223 23.42 7.51 -13.28
N GLY A 224 23.14 6.30 -13.73
CA GLY A 224 23.71 5.78 -14.97
C GLY A 224 23.28 6.56 -16.21
N LEU A 225 22.04 7.02 -16.28
CA LEU A 225 21.51 7.67 -17.49
C LEU A 225 21.72 9.18 -17.53
N ILE A 226 21.96 9.83 -16.39
CA ILE A 226 22.17 11.29 -16.34
C ILE A 226 23.62 11.62 -15.97
N VAL A 227 24.18 10.97 -14.95
CA VAL A 227 25.55 11.30 -14.50
C VAL A 227 26.58 10.82 -15.52
N THR A 228 26.39 9.65 -16.15
CA THR A 228 27.36 9.15 -17.13
C THR A 228 27.49 10.09 -18.35
N PRO A 229 26.41 10.57 -19.00
CA PRO A 229 26.53 11.58 -20.04
C PRO A 229 27.15 12.90 -19.56
N LEU A 230 26.81 13.38 -18.37
CA LEU A 230 27.40 14.62 -17.82
C LEU A 230 28.90 14.50 -17.54
N VAL A 231 29.34 13.36 -17.00
CA VAL A 231 30.77 13.09 -16.79
C VAL A 231 31.50 13.03 -18.12
N MET A 232 30.93 12.34 -19.12
CA MET A 232 31.54 12.28 -20.45
C MET A 232 31.56 13.64 -21.15
N PHE A 233 30.53 14.48 -20.96
CA PHE A 233 30.52 15.87 -21.41
C PHE A 233 31.66 16.67 -20.78
N GLY A 234 31.88 16.54 -19.46
CA GLY A 234 32.97 17.22 -18.76
C GLY A 234 34.38 16.74 -19.17
N LEU A 235 34.47 15.55 -19.77
CA LEU A 235 35.71 14.99 -20.32
C LEU A 235 35.90 15.34 -21.81
N ALA A 236 34.91 15.97 -22.45
CA ALA A 236 35.02 16.35 -23.86
C ALA A 236 36.14 17.39 -24.06
N PRO A 237 36.86 17.35 -25.19
CA PRO A 237 37.85 18.37 -25.51
C PRO A 237 37.25 19.78 -25.50
N SER A 238 37.98 20.77 -25.01
CA SER A 238 37.47 22.15 -24.88
C SER A 238 37.05 22.79 -26.21
N HIS A 239 37.63 22.36 -27.33
CA HIS A 239 37.24 22.83 -28.68
C HIS A 239 35.87 22.28 -29.13
N CYS A 240 35.33 21.29 -28.44
CA CYS A 240 34.01 20.71 -28.71
C CYS A 240 32.88 21.39 -27.91
N VAL A 241 33.21 22.33 -27.02
CA VAL A 241 32.25 22.99 -26.13
C VAL A 241 32.10 24.44 -26.53
N GLU A 242 30.88 24.85 -26.88
CA GLU A 242 30.53 26.25 -27.12
C GLU A 242 29.69 26.77 -25.95
N SER A 243 29.99 27.99 -25.50
CA SER A 243 29.26 28.66 -24.44
C SER A 243 28.60 29.91 -24.99
N ASP A 244 27.28 29.97 -24.86
CA ASP A 244 26.41 31.06 -25.34
C ASP A 244 26.06 32.08 -24.23
N GLY A 245 26.67 31.96 -23.05
CA GLY A 245 26.40 32.79 -21.89
C GLY A 245 25.20 32.34 -21.04
N GLU A 246 24.32 31.48 -21.57
CA GLU A 246 23.23 30.84 -20.82
C GLU A 246 23.57 29.39 -20.44
N GLY A 247 24.53 28.78 -21.12
CA GLY A 247 25.05 27.46 -20.78
C GLY A 247 26.29 27.04 -21.58
N SER A 248 26.56 25.74 -21.52
CA SER A 248 27.56 25.05 -22.34
C SER A 248 26.87 23.96 -23.14
N SER A 249 27.16 23.87 -24.44
CA SER A 249 26.64 22.84 -25.33
C SER A 249 27.77 22.16 -26.10
N LEU A 250 27.58 20.90 -26.50
CA LEU A 250 28.51 20.20 -27.38
C LEU A 250 28.22 20.58 -28.83
N VAL A 251 29.24 21.02 -29.54
CA VAL A 251 29.17 21.34 -30.97
C VAL A 251 29.51 20.08 -31.76
N CYS A 252 28.53 19.20 -31.96
CA CYS A 252 28.72 17.97 -32.73
C CYS A 252 29.08 18.23 -34.22
N SER A 253 28.89 19.45 -34.72
CA SER A 253 29.30 19.83 -36.07
C SER A 253 30.79 20.09 -36.23
N ALA A 254 31.55 20.23 -35.13
CA ALA A 254 32.99 20.49 -35.16
C ALA A 254 33.83 19.25 -35.54
N GLY A 255 33.29 18.05 -35.36
CA GLY A 255 33.94 16.79 -35.70
C GLY A 255 33.28 15.58 -35.02
N PRO A 256 33.45 14.35 -35.55
CA PRO A 256 32.91 13.14 -34.94
C PRO A 256 33.41 12.91 -33.51
N GLU A 257 34.65 13.31 -33.20
CA GLU A 257 35.26 13.27 -31.87
C GLU A 257 34.53 14.14 -30.83
N CYS A 258 33.80 15.17 -31.27
CA CYS A 258 33.02 16.04 -30.39
C CYS A 258 31.67 15.43 -29.98
N CYS A 259 31.19 14.44 -30.73
CA CYS A 259 29.91 13.77 -30.48
C CYS A 259 30.10 12.39 -29.83
N GLU A 260 31.29 11.80 -29.94
CA GLU A 260 31.64 10.50 -29.36
C GLU A 260 31.42 10.40 -27.84
N PRO A 261 31.84 11.37 -26.99
CA PRO A 261 31.66 11.27 -25.54
C PRO A 261 30.20 11.15 -25.12
N LEU A 262 29.32 11.85 -25.83
CA LEU A 262 27.89 11.80 -25.60
C LEU A 262 27.33 10.40 -25.91
N TRP A 263 27.63 9.85 -27.09
CA TRP A 263 27.17 8.52 -27.47
C TRP A 263 27.74 7.44 -26.55
N VAL A 264 29.04 7.49 -26.26
CA VAL A 264 29.69 6.56 -25.34
C VAL A 264 29.06 6.66 -23.95
N GLY A 265 28.83 7.86 -23.43
CA GLY A 265 28.19 8.07 -22.13
C GLY A 265 26.75 7.53 -22.08
N PHE A 266 25.98 7.76 -23.14
CA PHE A 266 24.63 7.25 -23.28
C PHE A 266 24.57 5.72 -23.32
N PHE A 267 25.34 5.09 -24.22
CA PHE A 267 25.37 3.63 -24.33
C PHE A 267 25.94 2.99 -23.06
N ALA A 268 27.01 3.54 -22.48
CA ALA A 268 27.54 3.08 -21.20
C ALA A 268 26.48 3.17 -20.09
N GLY A 269 25.72 4.26 -20.03
CA GLY A 269 24.60 4.43 -19.11
C GLY A 269 23.52 3.36 -19.27
N ILE A 270 23.12 3.04 -20.51
CA ILE A 270 22.20 1.92 -20.79
C ILE A 270 22.79 0.59 -20.36
N PHE A 271 24.04 0.28 -20.76
CA PHE A 271 24.68 -0.99 -20.45
C PHE A 271 24.90 -1.20 -18.94
N LEU A 272 25.13 -0.12 -18.18
CA LEU A 272 25.24 -0.17 -16.73
C LEU A 272 23.88 -0.32 -16.04
N SER A 273 22.84 0.36 -16.56
CA SER A 273 21.52 0.38 -15.94
C SER A 273 20.66 -0.86 -16.25
N LEU A 274 20.75 -1.41 -17.47
CA LEU A 274 19.88 -2.49 -17.92
C LEU A 274 20.06 -3.81 -17.13
N PRO A 275 21.28 -4.30 -16.85
CA PRO A 275 21.48 -5.47 -15.99
C PRO A 275 20.94 -5.25 -14.57
N MET A 276 21.11 -4.03 -14.05
CA MET A 276 20.58 -3.67 -12.73
C MET A 276 19.05 -3.71 -12.71
N MET A 277 18.39 -3.13 -13.72
CA MET A 277 16.93 -3.18 -13.89
C MET A 277 16.42 -4.63 -13.98
N LEU A 278 17.11 -5.49 -14.74
CA LEU A 278 16.74 -6.91 -14.86
C LEU A 278 16.92 -7.67 -13.53
N LEU A 279 18.00 -7.40 -12.80
CA LEU A 279 18.26 -7.99 -11.49
C LEU A 279 17.20 -7.55 -10.48
N LEU A 280 16.83 -6.27 -10.47
CA LEU A 280 15.75 -5.75 -9.64
C LEU A 280 14.41 -6.37 -9.98
N HIS A 281 14.08 -6.48 -11.27
CA HIS A 281 12.85 -7.14 -11.71
C HIS A 281 12.80 -8.60 -11.22
N ARG A 282 13.94 -9.30 -11.22
CA ARG A 282 14.03 -10.66 -10.67
C ARG A 282 13.89 -10.69 -9.14
N MET A 283 14.44 -9.71 -8.43
CA MET A 283 14.35 -9.61 -6.97
C MET A 283 12.96 -9.22 -6.46
N VAL A 284 12.17 -8.51 -7.27
CA VAL A 284 10.80 -8.09 -6.95
C VAL A 284 9.78 -9.18 -7.27
N ARG A 285 10.08 -10.09 -8.21
CA ARG A 285 9.15 -11.15 -8.60
C ARG A 285 8.91 -12.14 -7.45
N GLY A 286 7.63 -12.46 -7.20
CA GLY A 286 7.23 -13.47 -6.21
C GLY A 286 7.24 -12.97 -4.77
N LYS A 287 7.19 -11.65 -4.57
CA LYS A 287 7.10 -11.04 -3.24
C LYS A 287 5.79 -10.22 -3.08
N PRO A 288 5.37 -9.89 -1.84
CA PRO A 288 4.20 -9.05 -1.60
C PRO A 288 4.36 -7.69 -2.29
N ASN A 289 3.29 -7.11 -2.84
CA ASN A 289 3.31 -5.82 -3.58
C ASN A 289 4.12 -5.74 -4.88
N SER A 290 4.44 -6.89 -5.49
CA SER A 290 5.21 -6.91 -6.73
C SER A 290 4.55 -6.15 -7.89
N SER A 291 3.21 -6.15 -7.99
CA SER A 291 2.47 -5.46 -9.07
C SER A 291 2.55 -3.93 -8.97
N THR A 292 2.36 -3.35 -7.78
CA THR A 292 2.56 -1.91 -7.54
C THR A 292 4.01 -1.50 -7.79
N ASN A 293 4.97 -2.28 -7.27
CA ASN A 293 6.39 -2.02 -7.48
C ASN A 293 6.78 -2.13 -8.96
N ARG A 294 6.19 -3.07 -9.70
CA ARG A 294 6.40 -3.22 -11.14
C ARG A 294 5.83 -2.04 -11.92
N PHE A 295 4.65 -1.53 -11.54
CA PHE A 295 4.08 -0.33 -12.16
C PHE A 295 4.96 0.90 -11.92
N ILE A 296 5.40 1.12 -10.68
CA ILE A 296 6.33 2.23 -10.36
C ILE A 296 7.62 2.10 -11.17
N LEU A 297 8.19 0.89 -11.26
CA LEU A 297 9.40 0.64 -12.04
C LEU A 297 9.16 0.91 -13.53
N GLN A 298 8.03 0.48 -14.09
CA GLN A 298 7.66 0.74 -15.49
C GLN A 298 7.47 2.23 -15.76
N CYS A 299 6.80 2.97 -14.86
CA CYS A 299 6.63 4.41 -14.97
C CYS A 299 7.99 5.12 -14.91
N ALA A 300 8.87 4.75 -13.97
CA ALA A 300 10.22 5.29 -13.89
C ALA A 300 11.00 5.02 -15.19
N THR A 301 10.93 3.82 -15.73
CA THR A 301 11.53 3.47 -17.03
C THR A 301 10.96 4.30 -18.18
N LEU A 302 9.64 4.52 -18.23
CA LEU A 302 9.01 5.34 -19.28
C LEU A 302 9.41 6.82 -19.19
N VAL A 303 9.42 7.40 -17.98
CA VAL A 303 9.88 8.77 -17.76
C VAL A 303 11.33 8.93 -18.20
N VAL A 304 12.17 7.98 -17.82
CA VAL A 304 13.57 7.91 -18.26
C VAL A 304 13.67 7.88 -19.79
N PHE A 305 12.92 7.01 -20.48
CA PHE A 305 12.95 6.95 -21.95
C PHE A 305 12.42 8.24 -22.61
N ALA A 306 11.42 8.88 -22.02
CA ALA A 306 10.86 10.13 -22.52
C ALA A 306 11.86 11.28 -22.43
N GLU A 307 12.48 11.49 -21.26
CA GLU A 307 13.55 12.48 -21.06
C GLU A 307 14.71 12.24 -22.01
N LEU A 308 15.06 10.98 -22.20
CA LEU A 308 16.12 10.58 -23.10
C LEU A 308 15.79 10.90 -24.57
N GLY A 309 14.54 10.69 -24.97
CA GLY A 309 14.04 11.12 -26.28
C GLY A 309 14.08 12.63 -26.47
N ILE A 310 13.78 13.41 -25.43
CA ILE A 310 13.88 14.88 -25.46
C ILE A 310 15.34 15.32 -25.62
N ILE A 311 16.26 14.72 -24.87
CA ILE A 311 17.69 15.00 -24.97
C ILE A 311 18.20 14.71 -26.38
N VAL A 312 17.91 13.52 -26.93
CA VAL A 312 18.29 13.15 -28.30
C VAL A 312 17.68 14.10 -29.32
N ALA A 313 16.40 14.47 -29.17
CA ALA A 313 15.73 15.39 -30.09
C ALA A 313 16.33 16.81 -30.05
N ARG A 314 16.82 17.26 -28.89
CA ARG A 314 17.53 18.54 -28.74
C ARG A 314 18.92 18.51 -29.37
N LEU A 315 19.62 17.38 -29.28
CA LEU A 315 20.96 17.20 -29.87
C LEU A 315 20.94 17.03 -31.39
N TRP A 316 19.78 16.72 -31.97
CA TRP A 316 19.58 16.62 -33.42
C TRP A 316 19.12 17.90 -34.09
N ARG A 317 18.81 18.95 -33.32
CA ARG A 317 18.53 20.30 -33.84
C ARG A 317 19.83 21.10 -33.91
#